data_AF-A0A925ILA1-F1
#
_entry.id   AF-A0A925ILA1-F1
#
_cell.length_a   1.000
_cell.length_b   1.000
_cell.length_c   1.000
_cell.angle_alpha   90.00
_cell.angle_beta   90.00
_cell.angle_gamma   90.00
#
_symmetry.space_group_name_H-M   'P 1'
#
loop_
_entity.id
_entity.type
_entity.pdbx_description
1 polymer ?
#
loop_
_entity_poly.entity_id
_entity_poly.type
_entity_poly.pdbx_seq_one_letter_code
_entity_poly.pdbx_strand_id
1 'polypeptide(L)' 'MTSRIQELAEKINMTYDEFIGEMRKRGCSEPTAIKIWRGDYEKFDDFNDNDMYLSNLRKAAFVLRVVTGTLLPK' A
#
# COMPACT_ATOMS: atom_id res chain seq x y z
N MET A 1 7.74 6.73 -12.45
CA MET A 1 7.47 7.38 -11.15
C MET A 1 7.51 6.30 -10.10
N THR A 2 8.30 6.50 -9.05
CA THR A 2 8.34 5.64 -7.86
C THR A 2 7.07 5.92 -7.05
N SER A 3 6.38 4.88 -6.58
CA SER A 3 5.17 5.04 -5.76
C SER A 3 5.54 5.49 -4.34
N ARG A 4 4.59 6.09 -3.61
CA ARG A 4 4.78 6.43 -2.20
C ARG A 4 5.08 5.20 -1.34
N ILE A 5 4.52 4.04 -1.67
CA ILE A 5 4.84 2.76 -1.01
C ILE A 5 6.32 2.43 -1.18
N GLN A 6 6.83 2.53 -2.41
CA GLN A 6 8.23 2.22 -2.72
C GLN A 6 9.17 3.16 -1.96
N GLU A 7 8.90 4.47 -1.96
CA GLU A 7 9.68 5.44 -1.18
C GLU A 7 9.72 5.14 0.32
N LEU A 8 8.59 4.71 0.90
CA LEU A 8 8.49 4.39 2.32
C LEU A 8 9.14 3.06 2.65
N ALA A 9 9.04 2.08 1.74
CA ALA A 9 9.68 0.77 1.88
C ALA A 9 11.22 0.91 1.84
N GLU A 10 11.74 1.72 0.93
CA GLU A 10 13.18 2.03 0.84
C GLU A 10 13.72 2.62 2.15
N LYS A 11 12.97 3.53 2.80
CA LYS A 11 13.36 4.14 4.08
C LYS A 11 13.54 3.15 5.22
N ILE A 12 12.88 2.00 5.15
CA ILE A 12 12.98 0.93 6.16
C ILE A 12 13.74 -0.29 5.65
N ASN A 13 14.44 -0.17 4.52
CA ASN A 13 15.15 -1.27 3.82
C ASN A 13 14.26 -2.48 3.53
N MET A 14 12.99 -2.25 3.18
CA MET A 14 12.04 -3.29 2.84
C MET A 14 12.01 -3.53 1.33
N THR A 15 12.23 -4.77 0.94
CA THR A 15 12.15 -5.22 -0.46
C THR A 15 10.70 -5.44 -0.90
N TYR A 16 10.50 -5.56 -2.21
CA TYR A 16 9.21 -5.93 -2.80
C TYR A 16 8.67 -7.24 -2.21
N ASP A 17 9.47 -8.32 -2.20
CA ASP A 17 9.01 -9.64 -1.74
C ASP A 17 8.65 -9.63 -0.24
N GLU A 18 9.41 -8.88 0.58
CA GLU A 18 9.08 -8.69 2.00
C GLU A 18 7.77 -7.94 2.18
N PHE A 19 7.57 -6.84 1.43
CA PHE A 19 6.32 -6.09 1.47
C PHE A 19 5.13 -6.96 1.09
N ILE A 20 5.23 -7.71 -0.02
CA ILE A 20 4.17 -8.63 -0.47
C ILE A 20 3.91 -9.71 0.59
N GLY A 21 4.96 -10.30 1.16
CA GLY A 21 4.86 -11.31 2.21
C GLY A 21 4.15 -10.78 3.46
N GLU A 22 4.50 -9.59 3.92
CA GLU A 22 3.88 -8.94 5.07
C GLU A 22 2.43 -8.54 4.81
N MET A 23 2.09 -8.09 3.61
CA MET A 23 0.72 -7.81 3.20
C MET A 23 -0.14 -9.08 3.20
N ARG A 24 0.39 -10.21 2.69
CA ARG A 24 -0.32 -11.51 2.68
C ARG A 24 -0.59 -12.03 4.08
N LYS A 25 0.37 -11.90 5.02
CA LYS A 25 0.18 -12.25 6.44
C LYS A 25 -0.99 -11.50 7.09
N ARG A 26 -1.37 -10.33 6.55
CA ARG A 26 -2.48 -9.50 7.04
C ARG A 26 -3.79 -9.71 6.28
N GLY A 27 -3.90 -10.79 5.51
CA GLY A 27 -5.09 -11.11 4.72
C GLY A 27 -5.30 -10.12 3.57
N CYS A 28 -4.22 -9.63 2.96
CA CYS A 28 -4.27 -9.00 1.64
C CYS A 28 -3.95 -10.05 0.57
N SER A 29 -4.71 -10.08 -0.52
CA SER A 29 -4.35 -10.96 -1.64
C SER A 29 -3.07 -10.46 -2.29
N GLU A 30 -2.29 -11.37 -2.86
CA GLU A 30 -1.06 -11.01 -3.58
C GLU A 30 -1.33 -10.04 -4.75
N PRO A 31 -2.36 -10.24 -5.61
CA PRO A 31 -2.69 -9.26 -6.65
C PRO A 31 -2.97 -7.86 -6.10
N THR A 32 -3.65 -7.75 -4.97
CA THR A 32 -3.92 -6.45 -4.34
C THR A 32 -2.66 -5.83 -3.74
N ALA A 33 -1.78 -6.62 -3.12
CA ALA A 33 -0.51 -6.14 -2.59
C ALA A 33 0.40 -5.60 -3.72
N ILE A 34 0.39 -6.25 -4.89
CA ILE A 34 1.12 -5.79 -6.09
C ILE A 34 0.57 -4.45 -6.59
N LYS A 35 -0.76 -4.30 -6.69
CA LYS A 35 -1.39 -3.03 -7.07
C LYS A 35 -1.01 -1.91 -6.10
N ILE A 36 -1.00 -2.20 -4.80
CA ILE A 36 -0.58 -1.24 -3.78
C ILE A 36 0.89 -0.86 -3.95
N TRP A 37 1.79 -1.84 -4.12
CA TRP A 37 3.20 -1.57 -4.37
C TRP A 37 3.43 -0.65 -5.57
N ARG A 38 2.65 -0.83 -6.65
CA ARG A 38 2.73 -0.02 -7.87
C ARG A 38 2.17 1.39 -7.71
N GLY A 39 1.53 1.71 -6.58
CA GLY A 39 0.89 3.01 -6.37
C GLY A 39 -0.41 3.14 -7.16
N ASP A 40 -1.07 2.04 -7.53
CA ASP A 40 -2.34 2.09 -8.27
C ASP A 40 -3.41 2.86 -7.48
N TYR A 41 -3.25 2.94 -6.15
CA TYR A 41 -4.15 3.70 -5.30
C TYR A 41 -3.93 5.22 -5.30
N GLU A 42 -2.83 5.69 -5.88
CA GLU A 42 -2.46 7.11 -5.88
C GLU A 42 -3.20 7.88 -6.99
N LYS A 43 -3.94 7.17 -7.85
CA LYS A 43 -4.60 7.70 -9.04
C LYS A 43 -6.14 7.72 -8.92
N PHE A 44 -6.71 7.79 -7.71
CA PHE A 44 -8.17 7.83 -7.54
C PHE A 44 -8.76 9.20 -7.82
N ASP A 45 -9.69 9.22 -8.78
CA ASP A 45 -10.47 10.40 -9.19
C ASP A 45 -11.90 10.37 -8.63
N ASP A 46 -12.39 9.22 -8.11
CA ASP A 46 -13.79 9.11 -7.67
C ASP A 46 -13.99 8.20 -6.44
N PHE A 47 -14.82 8.65 -5.49
CA PHE A 47 -15.07 8.02 -4.18
C PHE A 47 -16.00 6.79 -4.24
N ASN A 48 -16.54 6.47 -5.42
CA ASN A 48 -17.52 5.39 -5.62
C ASN A 48 -16.92 3.99 -5.85
N ASP A 49 -15.59 3.86 -5.95
CA ASP A 49 -14.91 2.56 -5.96
C ASP A 49 -14.87 1.95 -4.54
N ASN A 50 -16.03 1.44 -4.14
CA ASN A 50 -16.29 0.84 -2.83
C ASN A 50 -15.30 -0.29 -2.48
N ASP A 51 -14.88 -0.26 -1.21
CA ASP A 51 -14.29 -1.34 -0.40
C ASP A 51 -12.82 -1.79 -0.58
N MET A 52 -12.09 -1.45 -1.65
CA MET A 52 -10.71 -1.96 -1.77
C MET A 52 -9.62 -1.11 -1.09
N TYR A 53 -9.91 0.09 -0.59
CA TYR A 53 -8.84 1.06 -0.32
C TYR A 53 -8.49 1.27 1.14
N LEU A 54 -9.43 1.59 2.02
CA LEU A 54 -9.01 1.98 3.38
C LEU A 54 -8.48 0.80 4.21
N SER A 55 -9.08 -0.39 4.10
CA SER A 55 -8.63 -1.58 4.83
C SER A 55 -7.25 -2.03 4.36
N ASN A 56 -7.01 -2.08 3.05
CA ASN A 56 -5.71 -2.50 2.51
C ASN A 56 -4.64 -1.42 2.68
N LEU A 57 -4.99 -0.13 2.61
CA LEU A 57 -4.08 0.96 2.94
C LEU A 57 -3.72 0.99 4.43
N ARG A 58 -4.66 0.65 5.33
CA ARG A 58 -4.34 0.45 6.76
C ARG A 58 -3.34 -0.68 6.96
N LYS A 59 -3.48 -1.80 6.24
CA LYS A 59 -2.51 -2.90 6.25
C LYS A 59 -1.15 -2.45 5.72
N ALA A 60 -1.12 -1.75 4.59
CA ALA A 60 0.11 -1.22 4.00
C ALA A 60 0.81 -0.22 4.93
N ALA A 61 0.04 0.69 5.53
CA ALA A 61 0.54 1.66 6.50
C ALA A 61 1.15 0.95 7.72
N PHE A 62 0.50 -0.12 8.20
CA PHE A 62 1.06 -0.96 9.26
C PHE A 62 2.38 -1.62 8.85
N VAL A 63 2.43 -2.22 7.65
CA VAL A 63 3.65 -2.88 7.12
C VAL A 63 4.80 -1.87 7.02
N LEU A 64 4.50 -0.66 6.55
CA LEU A 64 5.46 0.44 6.37
C LEU A 64 5.74 1.24 7.66
N ARG A 65 5.08 0.89 8.78
CA ARG A 65 5.22 1.59 10.08
C ARG A 65 4.89 3.08 10.00
N VAL A 66 3.89 3.44 9.21
CA VAL A 66 3.37 4.81 9.09
C VAL A 66 1.88 4.86 9.43
N VAL A 67 1.34 6.06 9.59
CA VAL A 67 -0.11 6.26 9.70
C VAL A 67 -0.76 6.21 8.32
N THR A 68 -2.01 5.73 8.26
CA THR A 68 -2.76 5.58 6.99
C THR A 68 -2.85 6.90 6.21
N GLY A 69 -2.95 8.03 6.90
CA GLY A 69 -2.96 9.36 6.28
C GLY A 69 -1.70 9.71 5.48
N THR A 70 -0.57 9.06 5.74
CA THR A 70 0.67 9.22 4.96
C THR A 70 0.57 8.61 3.56
N LEU A 71 -0.37 7.68 3.36
CA LEU A 71 -0.62 7.01 2.09
C LEU A 71 -1.81 7.60 1.33
N LEU A 72 -2.55 8.54 1.92
CA LEU A 72 -3.66 9.18 1.22
C LEU A 72 -3.11 10.22 0.23
N PRO A 73 -3.64 10.29 -1.00
CA PRO A 73 -3.31 11.36 -1.94
C PRO A 73 -3.65 12.71 -1.30
N LYS A 74 -2.83 13.73 -1.61
CA LYS A 74 -3.02 15.11 -1.14
C LYS A 74 -3.85 15.93 -2.10
#